data_AF-A0A5U8XTF1-F1
#
_entry.id   AF-A0A5U8XTF1-F1
#
_cell.length_a   1.000
_cell.length_b   1.000
_cell.length_c   1.000
_cell.angle_alpha   90.00
_cell.angle_beta   90.00
_cell.angle_gamma   90.00
#
_symmetry.space_group_name_H-M   'P 1'
#
loop_
_entity.id
_entity.type
_entity.pdbx_description
1 polymer ?
#
loop_
_entity_poly.entity_id
_entity_poly.type
_entity_poly.pdbx_seq_one_letter_code
_entity_poly.pdbx_strand_id
1 'polypeptide(L)'
;MNAIETATRDPKKVHADLVDQDTMTITKGGCYIYVPVGYASKEMAFISSEVLIMGMFAISTDRKTYGVSNVTTLIEITPTTFEQVDIFGEPYYEFRFDPGTVVFPNRMLQCLPGHVYNIVSYVYDYGNVPFWMNAVDHAELLADVPLWNTFKVFNDQIDRDVYAAHIQRNPKNVREFFRASLKKDSDIYNPVQFIPLRDGSLNKTSRLAKLSDTELCRGIRSALTNDPVRAEPLEDIFMR
;
A
#
# COMPACT_ATOMS: atom_id res chain seq x y z
N MET A 1 -19.32 11.33 -1.72
CA MET A 1 -18.37 11.23 -2.85
C MET A 1 -17.38 12.36 -2.67
N ASN A 2 -16.16 12.01 -2.27
CA ASN A 2 -15.09 12.97 -2.04
C ASN A 2 -14.57 13.46 -3.40
N ALA A 3 -14.24 14.75 -3.53
CA ALA A 3 -13.78 15.33 -4.81
C ALA A 3 -12.58 14.59 -5.40
N ILE A 4 -11.70 14.07 -4.53
CA ILE A 4 -10.51 13.31 -4.90
C ILE A 4 -10.81 11.98 -5.61
N GLU A 5 -11.99 11.39 -5.40
CA GLU A 5 -12.42 10.14 -6.08
C GLU A 5 -12.59 10.33 -7.59
N THR A 6 -12.81 11.58 -8.03
CA THR A 6 -12.95 11.94 -9.44
C THR A 6 -11.75 12.70 -9.99
N ALA A 7 -10.68 12.85 -9.19
CA ALA A 7 -9.54 13.63 -9.57
C ALA A 7 -8.66 12.91 -10.59
N THR A 8 -7.95 13.69 -11.40
CA THR A 8 -7.02 13.18 -12.41
C THR A 8 -5.58 13.29 -11.90
N ARG A 9 -4.77 12.25 -12.12
CA ARG A 9 -3.35 12.32 -11.79
C ARG A 9 -2.63 13.26 -12.76
N ASP A 10 -2.16 14.40 -12.26
CA ASP A 10 -1.36 15.38 -12.99
C ASP A 10 -0.33 16.02 -12.04
N PRO A 11 0.89 15.46 -11.95
CA PRO A 11 1.91 15.96 -11.03
C PRO A 11 2.42 17.36 -11.41
N LYS A 12 2.27 17.81 -12.67
CA LYS A 12 2.80 19.11 -13.11
C LYS A 12 2.16 20.26 -12.35
N LYS A 13 0.86 20.16 -12.06
CA LYS A 13 0.13 21.18 -11.34
C LYS A 13 0.53 21.24 -9.86
N VAL A 14 0.83 20.11 -9.24
CA VAL A 14 1.36 20.06 -7.87
C VAL A 14 2.76 20.68 -7.82
N HIS A 15 3.65 20.29 -8.74
CA HIS A 15 5.00 20.87 -8.79
C HIS A 15 5.02 22.37 -9.09
N ALA A 16 4.03 22.89 -9.82
CA ALA A 16 3.91 24.33 -10.05
C ALA A 16 3.57 25.13 -8.78
N ASP A 17 2.91 24.48 -7.83
CA ASP A 17 2.47 25.09 -6.56
C ASP A 17 3.50 24.93 -5.44
N LEU A 18 4.20 23.80 -5.37
CA LEU A 18 5.24 23.56 -4.38
C LEU A 18 6.53 24.32 -4.74
N VAL A 19 7.11 25.00 -3.76
CA VAL A 19 8.37 25.75 -3.91
C VAL A 19 9.36 25.31 -2.86
N ASP A 20 10.54 24.98 -3.34
CA ASP A 20 11.68 24.65 -2.51
C ASP A 20 12.39 25.92 -2.02
N GLN A 21 12.63 25.99 -0.71
CA GLN A 21 13.42 27.03 -0.05
C GLN A 21 14.44 26.33 0.86
N ASP A 22 15.72 26.34 0.48
CA ASP A 22 16.77 25.57 1.16
C ASP A 22 16.38 24.09 1.33
N THR A 23 16.17 23.66 2.58
CA THR A 23 15.77 22.30 2.96
C THR A 23 14.26 22.14 3.10
N MET A 24 13.47 23.20 3.09
CA MET A 24 12.01 23.14 3.24
C MET A 24 11.29 23.26 1.89
N THR A 25 10.04 22.83 1.87
CA THR A 25 9.09 23.03 0.77
C THR A 25 7.85 23.74 1.29
N ILE A 26 7.46 24.82 0.62
CA ILE A 26 6.24 25.59 0.89
C ILE A 26 5.21 25.40 -0.23
N THR A 27 3.94 25.67 0.05
CA THR A 27 2.86 25.70 -0.95
C THR A 27 2.49 27.15 -1.29
N LYS A 28 2.28 27.48 -2.58
CA LYS A 28 1.81 28.82 -2.99
C LYS A 28 0.32 29.02 -2.74
N GLY A 29 -0.50 28.07 -3.18
CA GLY A 29 -1.96 28.14 -3.22
C GLY A 29 -2.67 27.33 -2.15
N GLY A 30 -1.93 26.65 -1.28
CA GLY A 30 -2.45 25.65 -0.36
C GLY A 30 -2.52 24.26 -1.00
N CYS A 31 -2.50 23.22 -0.18
CA CYS A 31 -2.59 21.85 -0.65
C CYS A 31 -3.23 20.90 0.36
N TYR A 32 -3.47 19.68 -0.11
CA TYR A 32 -4.07 18.57 0.62
C TYR A 32 -3.21 17.33 0.45
N ILE A 33 -2.85 16.66 1.54
CA ILE A 33 -2.17 15.35 1.52
C ILE A 33 -3.13 14.28 2.03
N TYR A 34 -3.19 13.16 1.32
CA TYR A 34 -4.06 12.03 1.63
C TYR A 34 -3.22 10.80 1.98
N VAL A 35 -3.46 10.23 3.16
CA VAL A 35 -2.90 8.93 3.57
C VAL A 35 -3.98 8.04 4.19
N PRO A 36 -3.94 6.72 3.99
CA PRO A 36 -4.87 5.82 4.65
C PRO A 36 -4.78 5.93 6.18
N VAL A 37 -5.91 5.89 6.87
CA VAL A 37 -5.93 5.83 8.35
C VAL A 37 -5.19 4.58 8.86
N GLY A 38 -5.22 3.50 8.08
CA GLY A 38 -4.50 2.25 8.38
C GLY A 38 -2.97 2.41 8.48
N TYR A 39 -2.38 3.51 8.01
CA TYR A 39 -0.95 3.76 8.23
C TYR A 39 -0.62 3.92 9.72
N ALA A 40 -1.51 4.53 10.52
CA ALA A 40 -1.28 4.72 11.94
C ALA A 40 -1.15 3.37 12.68
N SER A 41 -1.94 2.37 12.31
CA SER A 41 -1.89 1.03 12.93
C SER A 41 -0.69 0.18 12.50
N LYS A 42 0.05 0.62 11.48
CA LYS A 42 1.26 -0.05 10.96
C LYS A 42 2.54 0.75 11.21
N GLU A 43 2.50 1.75 12.09
CA GLU A 43 3.66 2.61 12.37
C GLU A 43 4.20 3.28 11.10
N MET A 44 3.29 3.59 10.18
CA MET A 44 3.53 4.31 8.93
C MET A 44 3.00 5.75 8.99
N ALA A 45 2.37 6.14 10.10
CA ALA A 45 2.00 7.51 10.40
C ALA A 45 1.99 7.73 11.92
N PHE A 46 2.54 8.86 12.36
CA PHE A 46 2.55 9.33 13.74
C PHE A 46 1.94 10.73 13.76
N ILE A 47 0.75 10.89 14.33
CA ILE A 47 0.01 12.15 14.35
C ILE A 47 -0.02 12.63 15.80
N SER A 48 0.96 13.45 16.19
CA SER A 48 1.14 13.92 17.56
C SER A 48 1.51 15.42 17.60
N SER A 49 2.44 15.83 18.46
CA SER A 49 3.05 17.17 18.40
C SER A 49 3.81 17.40 17.10
N GLU A 50 4.44 16.33 16.58
CA GLU A 50 5.00 16.28 15.24
C GLU A 50 4.16 15.29 14.42
N VAL A 51 3.94 15.62 13.14
CA VAL A 51 3.21 14.77 12.20
C VAL A 51 4.20 14.15 11.22
N LEU A 52 4.46 12.87 11.40
CA LEU A 52 5.29 12.06 10.51
C LEU A 52 4.38 11.13 9.72
N ILE A 53 4.51 11.12 8.40
CA ILE A 53 3.79 10.18 7.53
C ILE A 53 4.79 9.41 6.67
N MET A 54 4.45 8.18 6.28
CA MET A 54 5.18 7.51 5.23
C MET A 54 5.15 8.39 3.98
N GLY A 55 6.27 8.51 3.29
CA GLY A 55 6.38 9.25 2.03
C GLY A 55 5.58 8.66 0.86
N MET A 56 4.63 7.76 1.15
CA MET A 56 3.67 7.13 0.25
C MET A 56 2.30 7.80 0.40
N PHE A 57 2.03 8.84 -0.39
CA PHE A 57 0.80 9.65 -0.28
C PHE A 57 0.36 10.25 -1.63
N ALA A 58 -0.92 10.61 -1.73
CA ALA A 58 -1.41 11.51 -2.79
C ALA A 58 -1.43 12.96 -2.29
N ILE A 59 -1.08 13.91 -3.16
CA ILE A 59 -1.09 15.34 -2.86
C ILE A 59 -1.87 16.10 -3.94
N SER A 60 -2.73 17.02 -3.52
CA SER A 60 -3.59 17.80 -4.41
C SER A 60 -3.59 19.28 -4.02
N THR A 61 -3.68 20.18 -4.99
CA THR A 61 -3.81 21.64 -4.75
C THR A 61 -5.23 22.15 -4.94
N ASP A 62 -6.11 21.35 -5.57
CA ASP A 62 -7.47 21.77 -5.93
C ASP A 62 -8.53 20.66 -5.76
N ARG A 63 -8.15 19.50 -5.21
CA ARG A 63 -8.94 18.26 -5.10
C ARG A 63 -9.49 17.72 -6.42
N LYS A 64 -9.05 18.24 -7.57
CA LYS A 64 -9.43 17.79 -8.93
C LYS A 64 -8.27 17.21 -9.69
N THR A 65 -7.05 17.58 -9.29
CA THR A 65 -5.79 17.07 -9.82
C THR A 65 -4.91 16.64 -8.67
N TYR A 66 -4.16 15.56 -8.84
CA TYR A 66 -3.24 15.10 -7.80
C TYR A 66 -1.91 14.60 -8.36
N GLY A 67 -0.87 14.71 -7.54
CA GLY A 67 0.40 14.04 -7.67
C GLY A 67 0.50 12.92 -6.63
N VAL A 68 1.54 12.10 -6.75
CA VAL A 68 1.81 11.02 -5.79
C VAL A 68 3.27 11.05 -5.39
N SER A 69 3.53 10.65 -4.16
CA SER A 69 4.86 10.32 -3.66
C SER A 69 4.85 8.85 -3.25
N ASN A 70 5.93 8.12 -3.55
CA ASN A 70 6.13 6.71 -3.19
C ASN A 70 7.49 6.52 -2.50
N VAL A 71 7.86 7.48 -1.64
CA VAL A 71 9.09 7.42 -0.85
C VAL A 71 8.88 6.46 0.32
N THR A 72 9.83 5.56 0.53
CA THR A 72 9.74 4.43 1.48
C THR A 72 10.32 4.74 2.86
N THR A 73 10.37 6.02 3.25
CA THR A 73 10.77 6.50 4.58
C THR A 73 9.76 7.52 5.11
N LEU A 74 9.87 7.86 6.40
CA LEU A 74 9.02 8.85 7.04
C LEU A 74 9.40 10.27 6.60
N ILE A 75 8.38 11.09 6.39
CA ILE A 75 8.46 12.49 6.04
C ILE A 75 7.68 13.28 7.09
N GLU A 76 8.29 14.33 7.60
CA GLU A 76 7.62 15.29 8.46
C GLU A 76 6.74 16.23 7.62
N ILE A 77 5.53 16.46 8.10
CA ILE A 77 4.61 17.44 7.53
C ILE A 77 4.07 18.39 8.60
N THR A 78 3.73 19.60 8.19
CA THR A 78 3.21 20.64 9.08
C THR A 78 1.82 21.14 8.65
N PRO A 79 0.79 20.27 8.72
CA PRO A 79 -0.56 20.63 8.31
C PRO A 79 -1.16 21.70 9.23
N THR A 80 -1.95 22.61 8.66
CA THR A 80 -2.76 23.56 9.45
C THR A 80 -3.83 22.81 10.23
N THR A 81 -4.51 21.87 9.57
CA THR A 81 -5.60 21.07 10.13
C THR A 81 -5.62 19.70 9.46
N PHE A 82 -6.22 18.71 10.10
CA PHE A 82 -6.51 17.44 9.45
C PHE A 82 -7.88 16.90 9.85
N GLU A 83 -8.48 16.11 8.97
CA GLU A 83 -9.74 15.41 9.23
C GLU A 83 -9.72 14.01 8.62
N GLN A 84 -10.64 13.16 9.04
CA GLN A 84 -10.84 11.85 8.44
C GLN A 84 -11.93 11.95 7.37
N VAL A 85 -11.63 11.45 6.18
CA VAL A 85 -12.52 11.41 5.02
C VAL A 85 -12.68 9.99 4.51
N ASP A 86 -13.82 9.69 3.91
CA ASP A 86 -14.06 8.44 3.19
C ASP A 86 -13.67 8.62 1.71
N ILE A 87 -12.84 7.71 1.19
CA ILE A 87 -12.41 7.67 -0.21
C ILE A 87 -12.54 6.22 -0.69
N PHE A 88 -13.44 5.99 -1.64
CA PHE A 88 -13.80 4.66 -2.15
C PHE A 88 -14.22 3.67 -1.04
N GLY A 89 -14.89 4.15 0.01
CA GLY A 89 -15.34 3.33 1.14
C GLY A 89 -14.25 3.02 2.17
N GLU A 90 -13.04 3.57 1.99
CA GLU A 90 -11.92 3.39 2.90
C GLU A 90 -11.59 4.71 3.62
N PRO A 91 -11.20 4.66 4.91
CA PRO A 91 -10.89 5.85 5.68
C PRO A 91 -9.49 6.40 5.37
N TYR A 92 -9.40 7.69 5.07
CA TYR A 92 -8.15 8.44 4.87
C TYR A 92 -8.06 9.64 5.80
N TYR A 93 -6.85 10.01 6.18
CA TYR A 93 -6.56 11.34 6.71
C TYR A 93 -6.38 12.31 5.55
N GLU A 94 -7.13 13.42 5.55
CA GLU A 94 -6.88 14.59 4.72
C GLU A 94 -6.17 15.65 5.56
N PHE A 95 -4.91 15.92 5.25
CA PHE A 95 -4.09 16.98 5.84
C PHE A 95 -4.19 18.24 4.98
N ARG A 96 -4.66 19.35 5.54
CA ARG A 96 -4.77 20.64 4.85
C ARG A 96 -3.63 21.58 5.19
N PHE A 97 -3.11 22.25 4.18
CA PHE A 97 -2.09 23.29 4.26
C PHE A 97 -2.64 24.58 3.67
N ASP A 98 -2.53 25.68 4.40
CA ASP A 98 -2.97 26.99 3.93
C ASP A 98 -1.94 27.61 2.98
N PRO A 99 -2.34 28.55 2.11
CA PRO A 99 -1.42 29.23 1.19
C PRO A 99 -0.22 29.86 1.90
N GLY A 100 0.99 29.66 1.36
CA GLY A 100 2.24 30.20 1.89
C GLY A 100 2.83 29.45 3.09
N THR A 101 2.19 28.37 3.56
CA THR A 101 2.69 27.58 4.69
C THR A 101 3.74 26.56 4.26
N VAL A 102 4.53 26.11 5.23
CA VAL A 102 5.48 25.00 5.07
C VAL A 102 4.69 23.70 4.97
N VAL A 103 4.99 22.89 3.95
CA VAL A 103 4.43 21.54 3.77
C VAL A 103 5.41 20.52 4.32
N PHE A 104 6.66 20.59 3.87
CA PHE A 104 7.76 19.74 4.32
C PHE A 104 8.83 20.63 4.96
N PRO A 105 9.02 20.61 6.29
CA PRO A 105 10.01 21.46 6.96
C PRO A 105 11.45 21.03 6.64
N ASN A 106 11.66 19.75 6.30
CA ASN A 106 12.97 19.24 5.94
C ASN A 106 12.89 18.12 4.89
N ARG A 107 13.56 18.31 3.75
CA ARG A 107 13.72 17.33 2.67
C ARG A 107 14.92 16.40 2.86
N MET A 108 15.76 16.64 3.87
CA MET A 108 16.89 15.78 4.23
C MET A 108 16.37 14.60 5.07
N LEU A 109 15.80 13.62 4.38
CA LEU A 109 15.13 12.48 5.00
C LEU A 109 16.14 11.49 5.60
N GLN A 110 15.77 10.90 6.74
CA GLN A 110 16.56 9.84 7.35
C GLN A 110 16.37 8.53 6.59
N CYS A 111 17.46 7.81 6.42
CA CYS A 111 17.43 6.45 5.87
C CYS A 111 17.09 5.45 6.97
N LEU A 112 15.92 4.84 6.92
CA LEU A 112 15.39 3.97 7.98
C LEU A 112 15.01 2.59 7.44
N PRO A 113 15.76 1.51 7.72
CA PRO A 113 15.52 0.20 7.09
C PRO A 113 14.21 -0.47 7.53
N GLY A 114 13.74 -0.20 8.75
CA GLY A 114 12.61 -0.93 9.36
C GLY A 114 11.26 -0.73 8.65
N HIS A 115 11.03 0.43 8.03
CA HIS A 115 9.72 0.77 7.46
C HIS A 115 9.35 -0.03 6.22
N VAL A 116 10.34 -0.59 5.50
CA VAL A 116 10.08 -1.43 4.32
C VAL A 116 9.23 -2.65 4.69
N TYR A 117 9.46 -3.24 5.87
CA TYR A 117 8.65 -4.36 6.36
C TYR A 117 7.19 -3.94 6.59
N ASN A 118 6.95 -2.75 7.13
CA ASN A 118 5.60 -2.23 7.38
C ASN A 118 4.87 -1.96 6.07
N ILE A 119 5.57 -1.40 5.06
CA ILE A 119 5.05 -1.21 3.71
C ILE A 119 4.69 -2.57 3.08
N VAL A 120 5.61 -3.54 3.12
CA VAL A 120 5.38 -4.88 2.57
C VAL A 120 4.17 -5.54 3.22
N SER A 121 4.08 -5.47 4.56
CA SER A 121 2.96 -6.00 5.30
C SER A 121 1.65 -5.31 4.89
N TYR A 122 1.59 -3.99 4.90
CA TYR A 122 0.37 -3.25 4.63
C TYR A 122 -0.11 -3.42 3.18
N VAL A 123 0.77 -3.15 2.21
CA VAL A 123 0.42 -3.10 0.78
C VAL A 123 0.31 -4.49 0.18
N TYR A 124 1.29 -5.38 0.41
CA TYR A 124 1.35 -6.67 -0.28
C TYR A 124 0.71 -7.79 0.56
N ASP A 125 1.09 -7.96 1.83
CA ASP A 125 0.55 -9.06 2.64
C ASP A 125 -0.96 -8.94 2.84
N TYR A 126 -1.43 -7.74 3.20
CA TYR A 126 -2.83 -7.44 3.45
C TYR A 126 -3.57 -6.90 2.22
N GLY A 127 -2.87 -6.58 1.12
CA GLY A 127 -3.51 -6.08 -0.10
C GLY A 127 -4.11 -4.68 0.04
N ASN A 128 -3.72 -3.90 1.07
CA ASN A 128 -4.25 -2.56 1.30
C ASN A 128 -3.51 -1.57 0.40
N VAL A 129 -3.91 -1.52 -0.87
CA VAL A 129 -3.28 -0.66 -1.87
C VAL A 129 -4.02 0.69 -1.92
N PRO A 130 -3.32 1.83 -1.69
CA PRO A 130 -3.95 3.15 -1.75
C PRO A 130 -4.54 3.48 -3.13
N PHE A 131 -5.60 4.29 -3.16
CA PHE A 131 -6.40 4.55 -4.36
C PHE A 131 -5.62 5.13 -5.55
N TRP A 132 -4.49 5.81 -5.28
CA TRP A 132 -3.69 6.46 -6.30
C TRP A 132 -2.71 5.52 -7.02
N MET A 133 -2.52 4.31 -6.51
CA MET A 133 -1.57 3.35 -7.06
C MET A 133 -2.20 2.53 -8.19
N ASN A 134 -1.61 2.61 -9.37
CA ASN A 134 -1.89 1.67 -10.46
C ASN A 134 -0.92 0.47 -10.43
N ALA A 135 -1.03 -0.42 -11.43
CA ALA A 135 -0.17 -1.59 -11.52
C ALA A 135 1.32 -1.28 -11.63
N VAL A 136 1.69 -0.15 -12.27
CA VAL A 136 3.07 0.33 -12.42
C VAL A 136 3.59 0.90 -11.11
N ASP A 137 2.83 1.77 -10.44
CA ASP A 137 3.24 2.31 -9.13
C ASP A 137 3.47 1.19 -8.12
N HIS A 138 2.62 0.16 -8.18
CA HIS A 138 2.72 -1.02 -7.33
C HIS A 138 3.98 -1.86 -7.61
N ALA A 139 4.44 -1.92 -8.86
CA ALA A 139 5.68 -2.60 -9.23
C ALA A 139 6.93 -1.77 -8.85
N GLU A 140 6.84 -0.44 -8.97
CA GLU A 140 7.95 0.47 -8.69
C GLU A 140 8.07 0.90 -7.22
N LEU A 141 7.08 0.61 -6.36
CA LEU A 141 7.06 1.06 -4.96
C LEU A 141 8.35 0.73 -4.20
N LEU A 142 8.95 -0.43 -4.47
CA LEU A 142 10.16 -0.90 -3.78
C LEU A 142 11.45 -0.71 -4.60
N ALA A 143 11.38 0.03 -5.72
CA ALA A 143 12.53 0.31 -6.59
C ALA A 143 13.61 1.12 -5.88
N ASP A 144 13.20 2.17 -5.17
CA ASP A 144 14.10 3.16 -4.56
C ASP A 144 14.43 2.84 -3.10
N VAL A 145 14.12 1.63 -2.62
CA VAL A 145 14.52 1.15 -1.29
C VAL A 145 16.03 1.31 -1.03
N PRO A 146 16.95 1.05 -1.99
CA PRO A 146 18.37 1.31 -1.76
C PRO A 146 18.69 2.78 -1.43
N LEU A 147 17.94 3.72 -2.01
CA LEU A 147 18.09 5.16 -1.78
C LEU A 147 17.57 5.57 -0.40
N TRP A 148 16.40 5.08 0.00
CA TRP A 148 15.69 5.55 1.20
C TRP A 148 15.89 4.68 2.44
N ASN A 149 16.36 3.45 2.26
CA ASN A 149 16.42 2.45 3.33
C ASN A 149 17.75 1.68 3.36
N THR A 150 18.70 1.97 2.45
CA THR A 150 20.09 1.46 2.44
C THR A 150 20.30 -0.02 2.14
N PHE A 151 19.25 -0.74 1.71
CA PHE A 151 19.36 -2.13 1.30
C PHE A 151 18.55 -2.41 0.04
N LYS A 152 18.75 -3.60 -0.54
CA LYS A 152 18.10 -4.04 -1.77
C LYS A 152 17.11 -5.16 -1.45
N VAL A 153 15.85 -4.98 -1.84
CA VAL A 153 14.80 -6.02 -1.65
C VAL A 153 14.87 -7.08 -2.74
N PHE A 154 15.04 -6.66 -4.00
CA PHE A 154 15.00 -7.52 -5.19
C PHE A 154 16.23 -7.34 -6.04
N ASN A 155 16.70 -8.39 -6.74
CA ASN A 155 17.93 -8.31 -7.52
C ASN A 155 17.79 -7.46 -8.78
N ASP A 156 16.61 -7.48 -9.42
CA ASP A 156 16.34 -6.76 -10.65
C ASP A 156 14.87 -6.33 -10.77
N GLN A 157 14.48 -5.81 -11.94
CA GLN A 157 13.10 -5.42 -12.24
C GLN A 157 12.17 -6.63 -12.39
N ILE A 158 12.66 -7.75 -12.91
CA ILE A 158 11.84 -8.93 -13.18
C ILE A 158 11.32 -9.51 -11.87
N ASP A 159 12.20 -9.61 -10.87
CA ASP A 159 11.82 -10.05 -9.51
C ASP A 159 10.72 -9.16 -8.91
N ARG A 160 10.85 -7.83 -9.08
CA ARG A 160 9.87 -6.83 -8.63
C ARG A 160 8.52 -6.99 -9.32
N ASP A 161 8.53 -7.06 -10.64
CA ASP A 161 7.32 -7.17 -11.46
C ASP A 161 6.56 -8.45 -11.15
N VAL A 162 7.26 -9.58 -10.97
CA VAL A 162 6.65 -10.86 -10.61
C VAL A 162 6.05 -10.81 -9.21
N TYR A 163 6.75 -10.21 -8.25
CA TYR A 163 6.25 -10.04 -6.89
C TYR A 163 5.00 -9.16 -6.86
N ALA A 164 5.04 -8.00 -7.50
CA ALA A 164 3.93 -7.07 -7.59
C ALA A 164 2.71 -7.66 -8.33
N ALA A 165 2.94 -8.34 -9.47
CA ALA A 165 1.88 -8.96 -10.25
C ALA A 165 1.16 -10.10 -9.52
N HIS A 166 1.78 -10.68 -8.48
CA HIS A 166 1.21 -11.80 -7.74
C HIS A 166 -0.13 -11.46 -7.07
N ILE A 167 -0.35 -10.20 -6.73
CA ILE A 167 -1.61 -9.75 -6.10
C ILE A 167 -2.51 -8.91 -7.01
N GLN A 168 -2.09 -8.67 -8.25
CA GLN A 168 -2.86 -7.93 -9.24
C GLN A 168 -3.83 -8.86 -9.97
N ARG A 169 -5.11 -8.50 -9.98
CA ARG A 169 -6.21 -9.27 -10.59
C ARG A 169 -7.02 -8.44 -11.57
N ASN A 170 -7.63 -9.12 -12.53
CA ASN A 170 -8.59 -8.51 -13.43
C ASN A 170 -9.82 -8.05 -12.62
N PRO A 171 -10.21 -6.75 -12.66
CA PRO A 171 -11.38 -6.26 -11.93
C PRO A 171 -12.70 -6.96 -12.33
N LYS A 172 -12.77 -7.50 -13.55
CA LYS A 172 -13.95 -8.22 -14.04
C LYS A 172 -13.98 -9.69 -13.59
N ASN A 173 -12.83 -10.25 -13.22
CA ASN A 173 -12.70 -11.63 -12.77
C ASN A 173 -11.48 -11.78 -11.85
N VAL A 174 -11.71 -11.77 -10.54
CA VAL A 174 -10.65 -11.84 -9.52
C VAL A 174 -9.84 -13.15 -9.52
N ARG A 175 -10.27 -14.17 -10.27
CA ARG A 175 -9.50 -15.42 -10.45
C ARG A 175 -8.47 -15.34 -11.56
N GLU A 176 -8.54 -14.31 -12.40
CA GLU A 176 -7.61 -14.07 -13.49
C GLU A 176 -6.56 -13.03 -13.06
N PHE A 177 -5.28 -13.32 -13.29
CA PHE A 177 -4.21 -12.36 -13.07
C PHE A 177 -4.34 -11.18 -14.03
N PHE A 178 -4.10 -9.96 -13.54
CA PHE A 178 -4.21 -8.74 -14.35
C PHE A 178 -3.35 -8.82 -15.63
N ARG A 179 -2.11 -9.31 -15.50
CA ARG A 179 -1.18 -9.50 -16.63
C ARG A 179 -1.73 -10.38 -17.76
N ALA A 180 -2.60 -11.34 -17.46
CA ALA A 180 -3.20 -12.23 -18.47
C ALA A 180 -4.31 -11.53 -19.28
N SER A 181 -4.85 -10.43 -18.75
CA SER A 181 -5.90 -9.64 -19.40
C SER A 181 -5.37 -8.57 -20.36
N LEU A 182 -4.06 -8.28 -20.34
CA LEU A 182 -3.43 -7.23 -21.13
C LEU A 182 -3.29 -7.66 -22.59
N LYS A 183 -3.57 -6.73 -23.52
CA LYS A 183 -3.44 -6.97 -24.97
C LYS A 183 -2.44 -6.03 -25.64
N LYS A 184 -2.20 -4.88 -25.03
CA LYS A 184 -1.24 -3.85 -25.48
C LYS A 184 -0.64 -3.15 -24.27
N ASP A 185 0.53 -2.54 -24.45
CA ASP A 185 1.29 -1.92 -23.36
C ASP A 185 0.49 -0.86 -22.58
N SER A 186 -0.36 -0.08 -23.27
CA SER A 186 -1.20 0.93 -22.62
C SER A 186 -2.19 0.35 -21.61
N ASP A 187 -2.51 -0.96 -21.71
CA ASP A 187 -3.46 -1.61 -20.81
C ASP A 187 -2.93 -1.72 -19.38
N ILE A 188 -1.63 -1.56 -19.16
CA ILE A 188 -1.02 -1.59 -17.81
C ILE A 188 -1.56 -0.46 -16.89
N TYR A 189 -2.09 0.60 -17.49
CA TYR A 189 -2.70 1.73 -16.77
C TYR A 189 -4.21 1.56 -16.55
N ASN A 190 -4.80 0.45 -17.00
CA ASN A 190 -6.20 0.15 -16.71
C ASN A 190 -6.40 -0.11 -15.21
N PRO A 191 -7.64 0.04 -14.70
CA PRO A 191 -7.96 -0.34 -13.33
C PRO A 191 -7.58 -1.80 -13.05
N VAL A 192 -7.04 -2.03 -11.86
CA VAL A 192 -6.60 -3.33 -11.37
C VAL A 192 -7.25 -3.59 -10.02
N GLN A 193 -7.62 -4.84 -9.76
CA GLN A 193 -8.07 -5.26 -8.43
C GLN A 193 -6.87 -5.83 -7.68
N PHE A 194 -6.63 -5.35 -6.46
CA PHE A 194 -5.63 -5.94 -5.58
C PHE A 194 -6.29 -6.91 -4.60
N ILE A 195 -5.57 -7.97 -4.26
CA ILE A 195 -5.98 -8.94 -3.24
C ILE A 195 -4.83 -9.13 -2.24
N PRO A 196 -5.09 -9.60 -1.01
CA PRO A 196 -4.01 -9.90 -0.08
C PRO A 196 -3.09 -11.01 -0.63
N LEU A 197 -1.77 -10.87 -0.48
CA LEU A 197 -0.83 -11.97 -0.75
C LEU A 197 -1.11 -13.18 0.15
N ARG A 198 -1.66 -12.93 1.34
CA ARG A 198 -2.08 -13.98 2.28
C ARG A 198 -3.41 -14.65 1.93
N ASP A 199 -4.09 -14.25 0.86
CA ASP A 199 -5.32 -14.92 0.44
C ASP A 199 -5.03 -16.30 -0.18
N GLY A 200 -5.02 -17.33 0.65
CA GLY A 200 -4.82 -18.71 0.22
C GLY A 200 -5.89 -19.23 -0.74
N SER A 201 -7.09 -18.64 -0.75
CA SER A 201 -8.18 -19.09 -1.62
C SER A 201 -7.95 -18.67 -3.08
N LEU A 202 -7.36 -17.50 -3.30
CA LEU A 202 -7.10 -16.92 -4.62
C LEU A 202 -5.66 -17.11 -5.09
N ASN A 203 -4.68 -17.18 -4.19
CA ASN A 203 -3.26 -17.30 -4.57
C ASN A 203 -2.80 -18.74 -4.81
N LYS A 204 -3.56 -19.73 -4.35
CA LYS A 204 -3.21 -21.14 -4.52
C LYS A 204 -3.96 -21.76 -5.70
N THR A 205 -3.22 -22.44 -6.57
CA THR A 205 -3.77 -23.00 -7.81
C THR A 205 -4.31 -24.42 -7.65
N SER A 206 -3.76 -25.22 -6.72
CA SER A 206 -4.20 -26.60 -6.51
C SER A 206 -5.16 -26.75 -5.33
N ARG A 207 -6.10 -27.69 -5.44
CA ARG A 207 -7.04 -28.03 -4.36
C ARG A 207 -6.31 -28.46 -3.10
N LEU A 208 -5.26 -29.27 -3.27
CA LEU A 208 -4.46 -29.73 -2.14
C LEU A 208 -3.76 -28.55 -1.47
N ALA A 209 -3.15 -27.62 -2.20
CA ALA A 209 -2.49 -26.46 -1.60
C ALA A 209 -3.47 -25.58 -0.79
N LYS A 210 -4.70 -25.42 -1.27
CA LYS A 210 -5.76 -24.70 -0.55
C LYS A 210 -6.14 -25.36 0.77
N LEU A 211 -6.14 -26.70 0.80
CA LEU A 211 -6.44 -27.49 1.99
C LEU A 211 -5.22 -27.64 2.91
N SER A 212 -4.02 -27.74 2.35
CA SER A 212 -2.78 -28.09 3.03
C SER A 212 -1.99 -26.89 3.52
N ASP A 213 -2.69 -25.87 4.00
CA ASP A 213 -2.03 -24.68 4.53
C ASP A 213 -1.30 -24.94 5.85
N THR A 214 -0.66 -23.91 6.40
CA THR A 214 -0.02 -23.94 7.72
C THR A 214 -0.90 -24.60 8.79
N GLU A 215 -2.22 -24.37 8.76
CA GLU A 215 -3.16 -24.96 9.70
C GLU A 215 -3.33 -26.48 9.54
N LEU A 216 -3.27 -27.04 8.32
CA LEU A 216 -3.30 -28.50 8.14
C LEU A 216 -2.01 -29.12 8.69
N CYS A 217 -0.85 -28.54 8.37
CA CYS A 217 0.42 -29.02 8.90
C CYS A 217 0.48 -28.92 10.44
N ARG A 218 -0.05 -27.84 11.01
CA ARG A 218 -0.16 -27.66 12.46
C ARG A 218 -1.14 -28.66 13.07
N GLY A 219 -2.28 -28.89 12.43
CA GLY A 219 -3.27 -29.89 12.81
C GLY A 219 -2.69 -31.30 12.81
N ILE A 220 -2.00 -31.71 11.74
CA ILE A 220 -1.32 -33.01 11.63
C ILE A 220 -0.26 -33.16 12.72
N ARG A 221 0.61 -32.15 12.92
CA ARG A 221 1.61 -32.19 13.99
C ARG A 221 0.95 -32.35 15.36
N SER A 222 -0.08 -31.56 15.65
CA SER A 222 -0.83 -31.63 16.90
C SER A 222 -1.44 -33.01 17.11
N ALA A 223 -2.06 -33.59 16.08
CA ALA A 223 -2.67 -34.91 16.12
C ALA A 223 -1.64 -36.04 16.32
N LEU A 224 -0.41 -35.89 15.82
CA LEU A 224 0.66 -36.85 16.02
C LEU A 224 1.33 -36.76 17.41
N THR A 225 1.29 -35.58 18.04
CA THR A 225 1.92 -35.38 19.35
C THR A 225 0.97 -35.53 20.53
N ASN A 226 -0.33 -35.33 20.32
CA ASN A 226 -1.34 -35.38 21.37
C ASN A 226 -2.38 -36.42 21.02
N ASP A 227 -2.35 -37.54 21.74
CA ASP A 227 -3.42 -38.53 21.64
C ASP A 227 -4.73 -37.96 22.23
N PRO A 228 -5.88 -38.16 21.56
CA PRO A 228 -7.15 -37.74 22.11
C PRO A 228 -7.51 -38.55 23.35
N VAL A 229 -7.99 -37.88 24.41
CA VAL A 229 -8.47 -38.55 25.63
C VAL A 229 -9.74 -39.39 25.36
N ARG A 230 -10.50 -39.00 24.33
CA ARG A 230 -11.67 -39.70 23.81
C ARG A 230 -11.88 -39.29 22.35
N ALA A 231 -12.11 -40.25 21.46
CA ALA A 231 -12.44 -39.96 20.06
C ALA A 231 -13.75 -39.16 19.96
N GLU A 232 -13.76 -38.12 19.12
CA GLU A 232 -14.97 -37.34 18.88
C GLU A 232 -15.91 -38.07 17.90
N PRO A 233 -17.24 -37.86 17.96
CA PRO A 233 -18.21 -38.58 17.11
C PRO A 233 -17.96 -38.43 15.60
N LEU A 234 -17.32 -37.34 15.16
CA LEU A 234 -16.93 -37.15 13.76
C LEU A 234 -15.70 -37.99 13.39
N GLU A 235 -14.76 -38.18 14.30
CA GLU A 235 -13.60 -39.06 14.07
C GLU A 235 -14.06 -40.51 13.88
N ASP A 236 -15.04 -40.97 14.65
CA ASP A 236 -15.66 -42.30 14.50
C ASP A 236 -16.34 -42.51 13.14
N ILE A 237 -16.77 -41.43 12.48
CA ILE A 237 -17.43 -41.47 11.16
C ILE A 237 -16.40 -41.41 10.03
N PHE A 238 -15.36 -40.59 10.18
CA PHE A 238 -14.42 -40.27 9.10
C PHE A 238 -13.07 -40.98 9.16
N MET A 239 -12.66 -41.53 10.31
CA MET A 239 -11.35 -42.15 10.53
C MET A 239 -11.41 -43.63 10.96
N ARG A 240 -12.50 -44.32 10.66
CA ARG A 240 -12.59 -45.79 10.76
C ARG A 240 -11.78 -46.52 9.70
#